data_AF-A0A7Y6PX00-F1
#
_entry.id   AF-A0A7Y6PX00-F1
#
_cell.length_a   1.000
_cell.length_b   1.000
_cell.length_c   1.000
_cell.angle_alpha   90.00
_cell.angle_beta   90.00
_cell.angle_gamma   90.00
#
_symmetry.space_group_name_H-M   'P 1'
#
loop_
_entity.id
_entity.type
_entity.pdbx_description
1 polymer ?
#
loop_
_entity_poly.entity_id
_entity_poly.type
_entity_poly.pdbx_seq_one_letter_code
_entity_poly.pdbx_strand_id
1 'polypeptide(L)'
;MWTSYSARHAAQLIGLAESAVRSCIRDGLVGTPGTVPAQLSFRDLSALRTVKALVDAGVPLPRVRKELLAIQALLPAGTSLAELTVEARNGSVHVRGSIPTSNGGAGQLALPFDATIEAGPEGALGELRELPRSPEAPVPVAVAPATADQWLSRAQLLEERDPVAAIDAYRRSLRLRPDCTEAWINLGRLFAESNDGDAARDCFKSALELDPAEATAYYNLGVLAQDAGKEGDAIELYRRALELDPQLAEAHYNLATLFDQSGDSRSAIRHINEYRKLTR
;
A
#
# COMPACT_ATOMS: atom_id res chain seq x y z
N MET A 1 -14.39 14.35 -12.51
CA MET A 1 -14.54 15.29 -11.39
C MET A 1 -13.13 15.56 -10.88
N TRP A 2 -12.54 16.73 -11.15
CA TRP A 2 -11.12 16.98 -10.85
C TRP A 2 -10.98 17.27 -9.35
N THR A 3 -10.53 16.29 -8.57
CA THR A 3 -10.13 16.49 -7.19
C THR A 3 -8.77 17.19 -7.19
N SER A 4 -8.79 18.50 -7.10
CA SER A 4 -7.58 19.28 -6.84
C SER A 4 -7.23 19.25 -5.35
N TYR A 5 -5.95 19.08 -5.06
CA TYR A 5 -5.44 19.07 -3.70
C TYR A 5 -4.78 20.41 -3.38
N SER A 6 -5.04 20.93 -2.18
CA SER A 6 -4.27 22.06 -1.65
C SER A 6 -2.87 21.60 -1.22
N ALA A 7 -1.91 22.52 -1.12
CA ALA A 7 -0.57 22.19 -0.62
C ALA A 7 -0.60 21.54 0.77
N ARG A 8 -1.50 22.03 1.66
CA ARG A 8 -1.71 21.45 3.00
C ARG A 8 -2.24 20.02 2.93
N HIS A 9 -3.25 19.78 2.10
CA HIS A 9 -3.87 18.46 1.97
C HIS A 9 -2.87 17.45 1.34
N ALA A 10 -2.13 17.87 0.31
CA ALA A 10 -1.09 17.04 -0.28
C ALA A 10 0.04 16.73 0.72
N ALA A 11 0.45 17.70 1.54
CA ALA A 11 1.45 17.49 2.59
C ALA A 11 1.01 16.41 3.60
N GLN A 12 -0.25 16.45 4.03
CA GLN A 12 -0.83 15.44 4.92
C GLN A 12 -0.90 14.05 4.28
N LEU A 13 -1.38 13.95 3.04
CA LEU A 13 -1.49 12.66 2.34
C LEU A 13 -0.14 12.00 2.08
N ILE A 14 0.88 12.79 1.78
CA ILE A 14 2.21 12.28 1.45
C ILE A 14 3.04 12.07 2.72
N GLY A 15 2.80 12.82 3.80
CA GLY A 15 3.68 12.83 4.98
C GLY A 15 4.95 13.66 4.75
N LEU A 16 4.82 14.78 4.02
CA LEU A 16 5.86 15.80 3.84
C LEU A 16 5.49 17.06 4.62
N ALA A 17 6.48 17.86 5.02
CA ALA A 17 6.20 19.17 5.59
C ALA A 17 5.47 20.07 4.56
N GLU A 18 4.47 20.84 4.99
CA GLU A 18 3.73 21.74 4.09
C GLU A 18 4.66 22.78 3.44
N SER A 19 5.70 23.23 4.15
CA SER A 19 6.76 24.08 3.62
C SER A 19 7.52 23.42 2.46
N ALA A 20 7.79 22.11 2.54
CA ALA A 20 8.47 21.35 1.48
C ALA A 20 7.60 21.25 0.22
N VAL A 21 6.29 21.00 0.38
CA VAL A 21 5.34 20.95 -0.74
C VAL A 21 5.22 22.33 -1.41
N ARG A 22 5.08 23.41 -0.63
CA ARG A 22 5.07 24.78 -1.16
C ARG A 22 6.37 25.14 -1.88
N SER A 23 7.49 24.65 -1.38
CA SER A 23 8.80 24.75 -2.03
C SER A 23 8.86 24.02 -3.36
N CYS A 24 8.24 22.84 -3.49
CA CYS A 24 8.16 22.12 -4.78
C CYS A 24 7.24 22.84 -5.77
N ILE A 25 6.14 23.43 -5.30
CA ILE A 25 5.24 24.26 -6.12
C ILE A 25 5.97 25.50 -6.66
N ARG A 26 6.67 26.21 -5.78
CA ARG A 26 7.38 27.46 -6.13
C ARG A 26 8.42 27.23 -7.23
N ASP A 27 9.14 26.12 -7.16
CA ASP A 27 10.19 25.80 -8.12
C ASP A 27 9.63 25.18 -9.42
N GLY A 28 8.30 25.00 -9.52
CA GLY A 28 7.63 24.46 -10.71
C GLY A 28 7.74 22.93 -10.86
N LEU A 29 8.15 22.22 -9.80
CA LEU A 29 8.25 20.75 -9.82
C LEU A 29 6.86 20.09 -9.82
N VAL A 30 5.89 20.73 -9.17
CA VAL A 30 4.49 20.28 -9.09
C VAL A 30 3.53 21.46 -9.18
N GLY A 31 2.33 21.21 -9.69
CA GLY A 31 1.29 22.22 -9.87
C GLY A 31 1.56 23.18 -11.03
N THR A 32 0.54 23.95 -11.40
CA THR A 32 0.63 24.92 -12.50
C THR A 32 1.20 26.26 -12.01
N PRO A 33 2.27 26.79 -12.63
CA PRO A 33 2.80 28.11 -12.28
C PRO A 33 1.73 29.19 -12.50
N GLY A 34 1.51 30.04 -11.50
CA GLY A 34 0.62 31.22 -11.61
C GLY A 34 -0.83 31.03 -11.15
N THR A 35 -1.27 29.81 -10.83
CA THR A 35 -2.61 29.60 -10.22
C THR A 35 -2.55 29.80 -8.70
N VAL A 36 -3.36 30.72 -8.16
CA VAL A 36 -3.50 30.97 -6.72
C VAL A 36 -4.96 30.76 -6.30
N PRO A 37 -5.27 29.84 -5.35
CA PRO A 37 -4.33 28.95 -4.68
C PRO A 37 -3.84 27.85 -5.61
N ALA A 38 -2.58 27.43 -5.44
CA ALA A 38 -2.00 26.35 -6.21
C ALA A 38 -2.79 25.06 -6.00
N GLN A 39 -3.33 24.51 -7.08
CA GLN A 39 -4.08 23.27 -7.08
C GLN A 39 -3.22 22.15 -7.65
N LEU A 40 -3.06 21.09 -6.87
CA LEU A 40 -2.27 19.92 -7.22
C LEU A 40 -3.18 18.82 -7.79
N SER A 41 -2.72 18.17 -8.84
CA SER A 41 -3.35 17.00 -9.46
C SER A 41 -2.88 15.69 -8.82
N PHE A 42 -3.52 14.58 -9.17
CA PHE A 42 -3.04 13.25 -8.77
C PHE A 42 -1.61 12.95 -9.29
N ARG A 43 -1.28 13.50 -10.47
CA ARG A 43 0.07 13.42 -11.06
C ARG A 43 1.10 14.11 -10.17
N ASP A 44 0.74 15.25 -9.58
CA ASP A 44 1.60 15.99 -8.65
C ASP A 44 1.83 15.23 -7.34
N LEU A 45 0.82 14.52 -6.83
CA LEU A 45 0.99 13.67 -5.65
C LEU A 45 2.01 12.55 -5.86
N SER A 46 2.05 11.99 -7.07
CA SER A 46 3.03 10.96 -7.43
C SER A 46 4.47 11.51 -7.43
N ALA A 47 4.68 12.72 -7.97
CA ALA A 47 5.97 13.40 -7.89
C ALA A 47 6.37 13.73 -6.44
N LEU A 48 5.41 14.13 -5.61
CA LEU A 48 5.65 14.38 -4.18
C LEU A 48 6.01 13.09 -3.41
N ARG A 49 5.49 11.92 -3.79
CA ARG A 49 5.94 10.63 -3.21
C ARG A 49 7.40 10.34 -3.52
N THR A 50 7.84 10.62 -4.74
CA THR A 50 9.26 10.51 -5.12
C THR A 50 10.13 11.46 -4.30
N VAL A 51 9.70 12.72 -4.14
CA VAL A 51 10.38 13.69 -3.27
C VAL A 51 10.51 13.14 -1.85
N LYS A 52 9.42 12.59 -1.29
CA LYS A 52 9.43 12.00 0.04
C LYS A 52 10.41 10.85 0.18
N ALA A 53 10.38 9.89 -0.73
CA ALA A 53 11.26 8.73 -0.68
C ALA A 53 12.75 9.14 -0.67
N LEU A 54 13.11 10.17 -1.43
CA LEU A 54 14.48 10.71 -1.47
C LEU A 54 14.86 11.46 -0.19
N VAL A 55 13.94 12.24 0.37
CA VAL A 55 14.15 12.92 1.66
C VAL A 55 14.30 11.92 2.79
N ASP A 56 13.45 10.88 2.84
CA ASP A 56 13.54 9.80 3.84
C ASP A 56 14.84 9.01 3.70
N ALA A 57 15.38 8.90 2.48
CA ALA A 57 16.69 8.30 2.19
C ALA A 57 17.88 9.21 2.57
N GLY A 58 17.64 10.38 3.19
CA GLY A 58 18.67 11.29 3.68
C GLY A 58 19.18 12.31 2.66
N VAL A 59 18.55 12.44 1.49
CA VAL A 59 18.91 13.45 0.50
C VAL A 59 18.35 14.83 0.90
N PRO A 60 19.17 15.90 0.92
CA PRO A 60 18.67 17.25 1.20
C PRO A 60 17.61 17.71 0.19
N LEU A 61 16.46 18.18 0.68
CA LEU A 61 15.34 18.65 -0.14
C LEU A 61 15.72 19.68 -1.24
N PRO A 62 16.62 20.66 -1.01
CA PRO A 62 17.05 21.56 -2.08
C PRO A 62 17.71 20.82 -3.26
N ARG A 63 18.49 19.79 -2.98
CA ARG A 63 19.14 18.94 -3.99
C ARG A 63 18.10 18.06 -4.71
N VAL A 64 17.18 17.43 -3.96
CA VAL A 64 16.06 16.67 -4.55
C VAL A 64 15.28 17.51 -5.57
N ARG A 65 14.89 18.74 -5.20
CA ARG A 65 14.14 19.63 -6.09
C ARG A 65 14.92 19.99 -7.35
N LYS A 66 16.19 20.39 -7.20
CA LYS A 66 17.07 20.76 -8.33
C LYS A 66 17.22 19.61 -9.33
N GLU A 67 17.52 18.41 -8.85
CA GLU A 67 17.80 17.25 -9.70
C GLU A 67 16.54 16.70 -10.37
N LEU A 68 15.41 16.64 -9.66
CA LEU A 68 14.13 16.21 -10.27
C LEU A 68 13.64 17.18 -11.34
N LEU A 69 13.88 18.48 -11.20
CA LEU A 69 13.60 19.48 -12.24
C LEU A 69 14.49 19.27 -13.47
N ALA A 70 15.78 18.94 -13.27
CA ALA A 70 16.68 18.62 -14.38
C ALA A 70 16.23 17.37 -15.14
N ILE A 71 15.78 16.32 -14.43
CA ILE A 71 15.21 15.12 -15.04
C ILE A 71 13.92 15.45 -15.79
N GLN A 72 13.03 16.25 -15.20
CA GLN A 72 11.76 16.63 -15.82
C GLN A 72 11.97 17.38 -17.13
N ALA A 73 13.03 18.20 -17.25
CA ALA A 73 13.39 18.89 -18.48
C ALA A 73 13.93 17.96 -19.58
N LEU A 74 14.43 16.77 -19.22
CA LEU A 74 14.93 15.75 -20.16
C LEU A 74 13.85 14.77 -20.62
N LEU A 75 12.66 14.80 -20.01
CA LEU A 75 11.56 13.90 -20.37
C LEU A 75 10.84 14.35 -21.65
N PRO A 76 10.41 13.42 -22.52
CA PRO A 76 9.56 13.74 -23.67
C PRO A 76 8.26 14.43 -23.25
N ALA A 77 7.72 15.28 -24.13
CA ALA A 77 6.46 15.97 -23.89
C ALA A 77 5.34 14.96 -23.61
N GLY A 78 4.76 15.02 -22.40
CA GLY A 78 3.69 14.12 -21.95
C GLY A 78 4.13 13.11 -20.90
N THR A 79 5.40 12.69 -20.88
CA THR A 79 5.95 11.75 -19.90
C THR A 79 5.97 12.38 -18.52
N SER A 80 5.59 11.61 -17.50
CA SER A 80 5.50 12.07 -16.10
C SER A 80 6.63 11.49 -15.26
N LEU A 81 7.07 12.23 -14.24
CA LEU A 81 7.90 11.67 -13.16
C LEU A 81 7.23 10.44 -12.50
N ALA A 82 5.90 10.33 -12.59
CA ALA A 82 5.13 9.17 -12.12
C ALA A 82 5.40 7.87 -12.91
N GLU A 83 5.91 7.98 -14.14
CA GLU A 83 6.27 6.83 -14.97
C GLU A 83 7.73 6.39 -14.76
N LEU A 84 8.46 7.11 -13.89
CA LEU A 84 9.82 6.79 -13.51
C LEU A 84 9.84 5.99 -12.21
N THR A 85 10.57 4.89 -12.22
CA THR A 85 10.95 4.18 -10.99
C THR A 85 12.21 4.80 -10.43
N VAL A 86 12.14 5.34 -9.21
CA VAL A 86 13.26 6.00 -8.53
C VAL A 86 13.62 5.17 -7.30
N GLU A 87 14.83 4.62 -7.27
CA GLU A 87 15.33 3.79 -6.16
C GLU A 87 16.67 4.33 -5.66
N ALA A 88 16.84 4.48 -4.34
CA ALA A 88 18.13 4.77 -3.73
C ALA A 88 18.87 3.46 -3.42
N ARG A 89 20.10 3.28 -3.96
CA ARG A 89 20.98 2.14 -3.67
C ARG A 89 22.42 2.61 -3.58
N ASN A 90 23.16 2.16 -2.56
CA ASN A 90 24.61 2.37 -2.42
C ASN A 90 25.09 3.83 -2.63
N GLY A 91 24.41 4.81 -2.00
CA GLY A 91 24.79 6.23 -2.11
C GLY A 91 24.43 6.91 -3.44
N SER A 92 23.73 6.22 -4.33
CA SER A 92 23.26 6.74 -5.62
C SER A 92 21.76 6.52 -5.78
N VAL A 93 21.08 7.40 -6.52
CA VAL A 93 19.68 7.18 -6.90
C VAL A 93 19.66 6.74 -8.34
N HIS A 94 18.98 5.63 -8.57
CA HIS A 94 18.74 5.05 -9.87
C HIS A 94 17.35 5.44 -10.33
N VAL A 95 17.29 6.05 -11.51
CA VAL A 95 16.04 6.43 -12.16
C VAL A 95 15.89 5.56 -13.41
N ARG A 96 14.78 4.81 -13.49
CA ARG A 96 14.45 3.91 -14.60
C ARG A 96 13.14 4.37 -15.24
N GLY A 97 13.10 4.47 -16.57
CA GLY A 97 11.87 4.74 -17.31
C GLY A 97 12.13 5.05 -18.78
N SER A 98 11.11 5.57 -19.48
CA SER A 98 11.20 6.01 -20.88
C SER A 98 11.96 7.34 -21.02
N ILE A 99 13.17 7.39 -20.51
CA ILE A 99 14.09 8.52 -20.67
C ILE A 99 14.83 8.31 -22.00
N PRO A 100 14.77 9.25 -22.96
CA PRO A 100 15.51 9.15 -24.20
C PRO A 100 17.01 9.14 -23.89
N THR A 101 17.65 8.01 -24.16
CA THR A 101 19.12 7.87 -24.10
C THR A 101 19.72 8.04 -25.48
N SER A 102 21.03 8.24 -25.56
CA SER A 102 21.77 8.42 -26.82
C SER A 102 21.57 7.25 -27.81
N ASN A 103 21.09 6.10 -27.33
CA ASN A 103 20.87 4.87 -28.10
C ASN A 103 19.39 4.50 -28.36
N GLY A 104 18.45 5.43 -28.21
CA GLY A 104 17.07 5.25 -28.72
C GLY A 104 16.19 4.21 -27.99
N GLY A 105 16.58 3.76 -26.79
CA GLY A 105 15.79 2.87 -25.94
C GLY A 105 15.51 3.46 -24.54
N ALA A 106 14.57 2.86 -23.80
CA ALA A 106 14.28 3.22 -22.41
C ALA A 106 15.52 3.03 -21.52
N GLY A 107 16.04 4.12 -20.97
CA GLY A 107 17.32 4.17 -20.24
C GLY A 107 17.24 3.95 -18.73
N GLN A 108 18.40 3.69 -18.13
CA GLN A 108 18.64 3.83 -16.69
C GLN A 108 19.63 4.97 -16.47
N LEU A 109 19.32 5.86 -15.53
CA LEU A 109 20.18 6.96 -15.12
C LEU A 109 20.59 6.74 -13.66
N ALA A 110 21.89 6.82 -13.38
CA ALA A 110 22.38 6.92 -12.00
C ALA A 110 22.73 8.38 -11.71
N LEU A 111 22.08 8.92 -10.68
CA LEU A 111 22.39 10.23 -10.15
C LEU A 111 23.15 10.06 -8.84
N PRO A 112 24.32 10.70 -8.68
CA PRO A 112 25.01 10.71 -7.40
C PRO A 112 24.18 11.56 -6.44
N PHE A 113 23.60 10.92 -5.43
CA PHE A 113 22.82 11.58 -4.37
C PHE A 113 23.53 11.52 -3.01
N ASP A 114 24.83 11.20 -3.04
CA ASP A 114 25.64 10.91 -1.86
C ASP A 114 25.51 12.01 -0.80
N ALA A 115 25.18 11.57 0.42
CA ALA A 115 24.90 12.44 1.57
C ALA A 115 26.17 12.98 2.25
N THR A 116 27.35 12.56 1.78
CA THR A 116 28.65 12.84 2.44
C THR A 116 29.68 13.58 1.59
N ILE A 117 29.37 13.93 0.33
CA ILE A 117 30.31 14.68 -0.51
C ILE A 117 30.03 16.18 -0.35
N GLU A 118 30.93 16.88 0.34
CA GLU A 118 30.99 18.34 0.38
C GLU A 118 30.92 18.90 -1.05
N ALA A 119 30.07 19.92 -1.23
CA ALA A 119 29.88 20.59 -2.49
C ALA A 119 31.20 21.17 -3.01
N GLY A 120 31.82 20.47 -3.96
CA GLY A 120 32.84 21.05 -4.83
C GLY A 120 32.25 22.25 -5.60
N PRO A 121 33.07 23.26 -5.92
CA PRO A 121 32.57 24.44 -6.59
C PRO A 121 32.15 24.08 -8.01
N GLU A 122 31.04 24.66 -8.46
CA GLU A 122 30.47 24.56 -9.81
C GLU A 122 29.65 23.29 -10.12
N GLY A 123 28.34 23.39 -9.83
CA GLY A 123 27.36 23.64 -10.89
C GLY A 123 27.10 22.59 -11.98
N ALA A 124 27.90 21.54 -12.13
CA ALA A 124 27.65 20.49 -13.11
C ALA A 124 26.83 19.38 -12.47
N LEU A 125 25.76 18.96 -13.15
CA LEU A 125 25.32 17.56 -13.09
C LEU A 125 26.60 16.72 -13.20
N GLY A 126 27.07 16.11 -12.10
CA GLY A 126 28.18 15.17 -12.16
C GLY A 126 27.84 14.19 -13.27
N GLU A 127 28.73 14.05 -14.26
CA GLU A 127 28.46 13.51 -15.59
C GLU A 127 27.32 12.47 -15.56
N LEU A 128 26.23 12.75 -16.29
CA LEU A 128 25.14 11.80 -16.53
C LEU A 128 25.75 10.54 -17.16
N ARG A 129 26.15 9.60 -16.32
CA ARG A 129 26.84 8.39 -16.76
C ARG A 129 25.77 7.40 -17.16
N GLU A 130 25.67 7.15 -18.47
CA GLU A 130 25.03 5.94 -18.96
C GLU A 130 25.75 4.76 -18.31
N LEU A 131 25.07 4.07 -17.40
CA LEU A 131 25.63 2.84 -16.84
C LEU A 131 25.73 1.82 -17.97
N PRO A 132 26.87 1.13 -18.14
CA PRO A 132 26.92 -0.02 -19.03
C PRO A 132 25.77 -0.93 -18.63
N ARG A 133 24.97 -1.37 -19.63
CA ARG A 133 24.06 -2.50 -19.41
C ARG A 133 24.91 -3.57 -18.74
N SER A 134 24.52 -4.03 -17.54
CA SER A 134 25.26 -5.08 -16.85
C SER A 134 25.59 -6.15 -17.89
N PRO A 135 26.88 -6.53 -18.06
CA PRO A 135 27.19 -7.72 -18.87
C PRO A 135 26.33 -8.81 -18.28
N GLU A 136 25.46 -9.41 -19.11
CA GLU A 136 24.33 -10.25 -18.70
C GLU A 136 24.59 -10.84 -17.32
N ALA A 137 23.92 -10.26 -16.30
CA ALA A 137 23.82 -10.91 -15.00
C ALA A 137 23.56 -12.37 -15.33
N PRO A 138 24.39 -13.32 -14.83
CA PRO A 138 24.49 -14.68 -15.34
C PRO A 138 23.09 -15.13 -15.69
N VAL A 139 22.79 -15.29 -17.01
CA VAL A 139 21.43 -15.31 -17.61
C VAL A 139 20.45 -15.56 -16.49
N PRO A 140 19.74 -14.54 -15.94
CA PRO A 140 19.10 -14.65 -14.63
C PRO A 140 18.42 -16.00 -14.65
N VAL A 141 18.96 -16.97 -13.89
CA VAL A 141 18.45 -18.34 -13.94
C VAL A 141 17.00 -18.11 -13.69
N ALA A 142 16.16 -18.27 -14.72
CA ALA A 142 14.88 -17.58 -14.76
C ALA A 142 14.18 -17.97 -13.48
N VAL A 143 14.21 -17.09 -12.47
CA VAL A 143 13.64 -17.41 -11.18
C VAL A 143 12.19 -17.36 -11.55
N ALA A 144 11.60 -18.55 -11.70
CA ALA A 144 10.26 -18.69 -12.20
C ALA A 144 9.43 -17.63 -11.46
N PRO A 145 8.69 -16.76 -12.18
CA PRO A 145 7.96 -15.69 -11.53
C PRO A 145 7.17 -16.29 -10.39
N ALA A 146 7.30 -15.69 -9.21
CA ALA A 146 6.83 -16.32 -7.98
C ALA A 146 5.37 -16.74 -8.14
N THR A 147 5.07 -18.00 -7.82
CA THR A 147 3.74 -18.57 -7.99
C THR A 147 2.75 -17.93 -7.03
N ALA A 148 1.44 -18.09 -7.28
CA ALA A 148 0.42 -17.65 -6.34
C ALA A 148 0.67 -18.21 -4.93
N ASP A 149 1.03 -19.49 -4.82
CA ASP A 149 1.37 -20.14 -3.54
C ASP A 149 2.58 -19.49 -2.85
N GLN A 150 3.62 -19.16 -3.61
CA GLN A 150 4.80 -18.50 -3.05
C GLN A 150 4.48 -17.08 -2.54
N TRP A 151 3.59 -16.36 -3.23
CA TRP A 151 3.10 -15.07 -2.76
C TRP A 151 2.20 -15.21 -1.52
N LEU A 152 1.35 -16.23 -1.48
CA LEU A 152 0.49 -16.56 -0.34
C LEU A 152 1.34 -16.88 0.90
N SER A 153 2.29 -17.82 0.80
CA SER A 153 3.18 -18.17 1.91
C SER A 153 4.03 -16.99 2.36
N ARG A 154 4.48 -16.14 1.43
CA ARG A 154 5.18 -14.91 1.78
C ARG A 154 4.28 -13.95 2.55
N ALA A 155 3.02 -13.81 2.15
CA ALA A 155 2.08 -12.92 2.81
C ALA A 155 1.84 -13.34 4.26
N GLN A 156 1.56 -14.63 4.49
CA GLN A 156 1.37 -15.23 5.82
C GLN A 156 2.57 -14.96 6.76
N LEU A 157 3.80 -15.10 6.26
CA LEU A 157 5.02 -14.82 7.05
C LEU A 157 5.21 -13.33 7.41
N LEU A 158 4.56 -12.43 6.69
CA LEU A 158 4.71 -10.99 6.84
C LEU A 158 3.61 -10.37 7.70
N GLU A 159 2.50 -11.06 7.95
CA GLU A 159 1.31 -10.46 8.60
C GLU A 159 1.64 -9.71 9.90
N GLU A 160 2.41 -10.34 10.80
CA GLU A 160 2.79 -9.73 12.08
C GLU A 160 3.97 -8.75 11.97
N ARG A 161 4.85 -8.94 10.98
CA ARG A 161 6.14 -8.23 10.88
C ARG A 161 6.05 -6.96 10.04
N ASP A 162 5.28 -7.02 8.97
CA ASP A 162 5.11 -5.97 7.97
C ASP A 162 3.74 -6.17 7.28
N PRO A 163 2.65 -5.69 7.90
CA PRO A 163 1.29 -5.86 7.38
C PRO A 163 1.10 -5.19 6.02
N VAL A 164 1.84 -4.12 5.72
CA VAL A 164 1.79 -3.44 4.41
C VAL A 164 2.37 -4.35 3.33
N ALA A 165 3.52 -4.96 3.57
CA ALA A 165 4.11 -5.92 2.64
C ALA A 165 3.27 -7.21 2.53
N ALA A 166 2.58 -7.63 3.60
CA ALA A 166 1.65 -8.75 3.58
C ALA A 166 0.44 -8.49 2.66
N ILE A 167 -0.22 -7.34 2.79
CA ILE A 167 -1.31 -6.90 1.89
C ILE A 167 -0.87 -6.94 0.43
N ASP A 168 0.32 -6.41 0.15
CA ASP A 168 0.91 -6.38 -1.18
C ASP A 168 1.19 -7.79 -1.74
N ALA A 169 1.64 -8.72 -0.89
CA ALA A 169 1.87 -10.11 -1.24
C ALA A 169 0.54 -10.86 -1.48
N TYR A 170 -0.47 -10.66 -0.64
CA TYR A 170 -1.82 -11.21 -0.85
C TYR A 170 -2.43 -10.73 -2.17
N ARG A 171 -2.35 -9.43 -2.46
CA ARG A 171 -2.82 -8.87 -3.74
C ARG A 171 -2.07 -9.46 -4.94
N ARG A 172 -0.78 -9.76 -4.81
CA ARG A 172 -0.01 -10.44 -5.87
C ARG A 172 -0.47 -11.89 -6.05
N SER A 173 -0.69 -12.61 -4.96
CA SER A 173 -1.26 -13.97 -5.00
C SER A 173 -2.62 -13.97 -5.71
N LEU A 174 -3.54 -13.11 -5.29
CA LEU A 174 -4.89 -13.02 -5.82
C LEU A 174 -4.96 -12.57 -7.29
N ARG A 175 -3.99 -11.78 -7.76
CA ARG A 175 -3.88 -11.47 -9.20
C ARG A 175 -3.51 -12.69 -10.05
N LEU A 176 -2.74 -13.63 -9.49
CA LEU A 176 -2.33 -14.84 -10.18
C LEU A 176 -3.37 -15.95 -10.01
N ARG A 177 -4.03 -16.01 -8.84
CA ARG A 177 -5.06 -16.98 -8.48
C ARG A 177 -6.18 -16.29 -7.70
N PRO A 178 -7.21 -15.75 -8.38
CA PRO A 178 -8.30 -15.03 -7.73
C PRO A 178 -9.26 -15.94 -6.95
N ASP A 179 -9.23 -17.25 -7.21
CA ASP A 179 -10.05 -18.30 -6.60
C ASP A 179 -9.46 -18.86 -5.30
N CYS A 180 -8.63 -18.08 -4.59
CA CYS A 180 -8.05 -18.48 -3.31
C CYS A 180 -8.85 -17.86 -2.15
N THR A 181 -9.82 -18.60 -1.61
CA THR A 181 -10.67 -18.16 -0.48
C THR A 181 -9.83 -17.72 0.72
N GLU A 182 -8.82 -18.50 1.12
CA GLU A 182 -7.94 -18.19 2.25
C GLU A 182 -7.24 -16.82 2.08
N ALA A 183 -6.73 -16.53 0.87
CA ALA A 183 -6.05 -15.26 0.61
C ALA A 183 -7.00 -14.06 0.72
N TRP A 184 -8.27 -14.22 0.33
CA TRP A 184 -9.29 -13.19 0.52
C TRP A 184 -9.62 -12.98 2.00
N ILE A 185 -9.77 -14.05 2.79
CA ILE A 185 -10.03 -13.94 4.23
C ILE A 185 -8.89 -13.21 4.94
N ASN A 186 -7.64 -13.64 4.71
CA ASN A 186 -6.49 -13.07 5.40
C ASN A 186 -6.24 -11.61 4.98
N LEU A 187 -6.42 -11.29 3.69
CA LEU A 187 -6.37 -9.91 3.21
C LEU A 187 -7.47 -9.06 3.84
N GLY A 188 -8.69 -9.59 3.95
CA GLY A 188 -9.81 -8.91 4.60
C GLY A 188 -9.53 -8.60 6.07
N ARG A 189 -8.95 -9.56 6.80
CA ARG A 189 -8.55 -9.38 8.20
C ARG A 189 -7.50 -8.27 8.35
N LEU A 190 -6.47 -8.24 7.50
CA LEU A 190 -5.45 -7.18 7.53
C LEU A 190 -6.05 -5.78 7.26
N PHE A 191 -7.06 -5.69 6.38
CA PHE A 191 -7.78 -4.43 6.18
C PHE A 191 -8.61 -4.03 7.40
N ALA A 192 -9.28 -4.98 8.06
CA ALA A 192 -10.03 -4.73 9.28
C ALA A 192 -9.11 -4.21 10.40
N GLU A 193 -7.96 -4.85 10.61
CA GLU A 193 -6.93 -4.41 11.57
C GLU A 193 -6.34 -3.03 11.23
N SER A 194 -6.31 -2.68 9.94
CA SER A 194 -5.91 -1.35 9.45
C SER A 194 -7.05 -0.32 9.50
N ASN A 195 -8.20 -0.66 10.08
CA ASN A 195 -9.39 0.18 10.19
C ASN A 195 -9.99 0.59 8.81
N ASP A 196 -9.76 -0.23 7.78
CA ASP A 196 -10.39 -0.12 6.45
C ASP A 196 -11.51 -1.16 6.32
N GLY A 197 -12.61 -0.90 7.02
CA GLY A 197 -13.74 -1.83 7.10
C GLY A 197 -14.48 -2.05 5.77
N ASP A 198 -14.38 -1.13 4.82
CA ASP A 198 -14.99 -1.28 3.49
C ASP A 198 -14.16 -2.26 2.64
N ALA A 199 -12.84 -2.07 2.58
CA ALA A 199 -11.96 -3.03 1.88
C ALA A 199 -12.01 -4.43 2.52
N ALA A 200 -12.09 -4.51 3.84
CA ALA A 200 -12.27 -5.77 4.56
C ALA A 200 -13.56 -6.48 4.15
N ARG A 201 -14.69 -5.74 4.12
CA ARG A 201 -16.00 -6.27 3.72
C ARG A 201 -15.99 -6.82 2.30
N ASP A 202 -15.36 -6.11 1.36
CA ASP A 202 -15.26 -6.55 -0.03
C ASP A 202 -14.43 -7.84 -0.17
N CYS A 203 -13.37 -7.97 0.62
CA CYS A 203 -12.57 -9.20 0.66
C CYS A 203 -13.37 -10.39 1.21
N PHE A 204 -14.09 -10.22 2.33
CA PHE A 204 -14.91 -11.30 2.89
C PHE A 204 -16.08 -11.68 1.99
N LYS A 205 -16.69 -10.72 1.29
CA LYS A 205 -17.69 -11.02 0.26
C LYS A 205 -17.10 -11.81 -0.91
N SER A 206 -15.91 -11.43 -1.37
CA SER A 206 -15.20 -12.18 -2.42
C SER A 206 -14.89 -13.62 -1.98
N ALA A 207 -14.51 -13.83 -0.72
CA ALA A 207 -14.34 -15.16 -0.14
C ALA A 207 -15.67 -15.96 -0.17
N LEU A 208 -16.79 -15.33 0.20
CA LEU A 208 -18.12 -15.97 0.19
C LEU A 208 -18.69 -16.21 -1.21
N GLU A 209 -18.28 -15.44 -2.21
CA GLU A 209 -18.63 -15.70 -3.62
C GLU A 209 -17.94 -16.98 -4.13
N LEU A 210 -16.73 -17.26 -3.64
CA LEU A 210 -15.99 -18.48 -3.96
C LEU A 210 -16.45 -19.68 -3.13
N ASP A 211 -16.65 -19.47 -1.84
CA ASP A 211 -17.13 -20.49 -0.90
C ASP A 211 -18.22 -19.93 0.03
N PRO A 212 -19.51 -20.15 -0.33
CA PRO A 212 -20.63 -19.75 0.50
C PRO A 212 -20.73 -20.47 1.85
N ALA A 213 -19.93 -21.51 2.10
CA ALA A 213 -19.88 -22.26 3.36
C ALA A 213 -18.70 -21.84 4.26
N GLU A 214 -17.98 -20.79 3.91
CA GLU A 214 -16.84 -20.29 4.68
C GLU A 214 -17.28 -19.57 5.97
N ALA A 215 -17.27 -20.31 7.09
CA ALA A 215 -17.68 -19.81 8.41
C ALA A 215 -16.83 -18.61 8.88
N THR A 216 -15.53 -18.61 8.59
CA THR A 216 -14.61 -17.56 9.05
C THR A 216 -14.94 -16.21 8.40
N ALA A 217 -15.36 -16.22 7.13
CA ALA A 217 -15.76 -15.00 6.43
C ALA A 217 -17.05 -14.40 7.03
N TYR A 218 -18.04 -15.24 7.38
CA TYR A 218 -19.24 -14.77 8.09
C TYR A 218 -18.90 -14.21 9.48
N TYR A 219 -18.03 -14.88 10.23
CA TYR A 219 -17.57 -14.39 11.52
C TYR A 219 -16.92 -13.01 11.41
N ASN A 220 -15.97 -12.83 10.49
CA ASN A 220 -15.28 -11.55 10.32
C ASN A 220 -16.22 -10.44 9.82
N LEU A 221 -17.20 -10.75 8.97
CA LEU A 221 -18.27 -9.80 8.64
C LEU A 221 -19.10 -9.42 9.87
N GLY A 222 -19.35 -10.36 10.78
CA GLY A 222 -20.01 -10.12 12.06
C GLY A 222 -19.23 -9.15 12.94
N VAL A 223 -17.90 -9.32 13.02
CA VAL A 223 -17.00 -8.39 13.72
C VAL A 223 -17.11 -6.99 13.13
N LEU A 224 -17.01 -6.85 11.80
CA LEU A 224 -17.16 -5.54 11.13
C LEU A 224 -18.54 -4.89 11.36
N ALA A 225 -19.60 -5.70 11.42
CA ALA A 225 -20.95 -5.20 11.70
C ALA A 225 -21.07 -4.71 13.15
N GLN A 226 -20.48 -5.45 14.10
CA GLN A 226 -20.43 -5.08 15.51
C GLN A 226 -19.64 -3.78 15.73
N ASP A 227 -18.47 -3.64 15.11
CA ASP A 227 -17.65 -2.42 15.17
C ASP A 227 -18.38 -1.21 14.58
N ALA A 228 -19.26 -1.44 13.59
CA ALA A 228 -20.12 -0.42 13.01
C ALA A 228 -21.39 -0.12 13.84
N GLY A 229 -21.57 -0.74 15.01
CA GLY A 229 -22.74 -0.57 15.88
C GLY A 229 -24.01 -1.24 15.35
N LYS A 230 -23.91 -2.14 14.37
CA LYS A 230 -25.03 -2.87 13.77
C LYS A 230 -25.20 -4.22 14.46
N GLU A 231 -25.59 -4.19 15.73
CA GLU A 231 -25.66 -5.38 16.59
C GLU A 231 -26.57 -6.49 16.02
N GLY A 232 -27.72 -6.12 15.45
CA GLY A 232 -28.63 -7.08 14.84
C GLY A 232 -28.01 -7.83 13.66
N ASP A 233 -27.31 -7.12 12.77
CA ASP A 233 -26.60 -7.72 11.63
C ASP A 233 -25.46 -8.63 12.12
N ALA A 234 -24.72 -8.19 13.15
CA ALA A 234 -23.64 -8.98 13.75
C ALA A 234 -24.15 -10.31 14.32
N ILE A 235 -25.28 -10.29 15.04
CA ILE A 235 -25.89 -11.50 15.60
C ILE A 235 -26.24 -12.51 14.50
N GLU A 236 -26.87 -12.05 13.41
CA GLU A 236 -27.23 -12.94 12.29
C GLU A 236 -26.00 -13.51 11.59
N LEU A 237 -24.95 -12.70 11.41
CA LEU A 237 -23.68 -13.16 10.82
C LEU A 237 -22.95 -14.17 11.70
N TYR A 238 -22.88 -13.94 13.01
CA TYR A 238 -22.29 -14.91 13.94
C TYR A 238 -23.10 -16.20 14.04
N ARG A 239 -24.44 -16.13 14.01
CA ARG A 239 -25.29 -17.32 13.95
C ARG A 239 -25.01 -18.11 12.68
N ARG A 240 -24.90 -17.44 11.54
CA ARG A 240 -24.58 -18.09 10.27
C ARG A 240 -23.20 -18.75 10.31
N ALA A 241 -22.20 -18.10 10.90
CA ALA A 241 -20.89 -18.71 11.12
C ALA A 241 -20.99 -19.99 11.97
N LEU A 242 -21.76 -19.97 13.05
CA LEU A 242 -21.96 -21.14 13.93
C LEU A 242 -22.82 -22.25 13.34
N GLU A 243 -23.71 -21.93 12.39
CA GLU A 243 -24.43 -22.96 11.61
C GLU A 243 -23.47 -23.76 10.72
N LEU A 244 -22.44 -23.10 10.20
CA LEU A 244 -21.44 -23.69 9.30
C LEU A 244 -20.31 -24.37 10.09
N ASP A 245 -19.82 -23.72 11.15
CA ASP A 245 -18.84 -24.26 12.09
C ASP A 245 -19.28 -24.04 13.54
N PRO A 246 -19.92 -25.05 14.16
CA PRO A 246 -20.31 -25.01 15.57
C PRO A 246 -19.13 -24.99 16.56
N GLN A 247 -17.88 -25.18 16.12
CA GLN A 247 -16.69 -25.17 16.97
C GLN A 247 -16.01 -23.79 17.04
N LEU A 248 -16.54 -22.79 16.32
CA LEU A 248 -15.98 -21.44 16.30
C LEU A 248 -16.23 -20.71 17.63
N ALA A 249 -15.33 -20.92 18.58
CA ALA A 249 -15.44 -20.46 19.96
C ALA A 249 -15.61 -18.93 20.04
N GLU A 250 -14.87 -18.19 19.22
CA GLU A 250 -14.89 -16.73 19.18
C GLU A 250 -16.28 -16.18 18.80
N ALA A 251 -17.02 -16.86 17.92
CA ALA A 251 -18.40 -16.48 17.58
C ALA A 251 -19.35 -16.67 18.77
N HIS A 252 -19.16 -17.74 19.56
CA HIS A 252 -19.89 -17.92 20.82
C HIS A 252 -19.57 -16.81 21.82
N TYR A 253 -18.30 -16.43 21.97
CA TYR A 253 -17.92 -15.33 22.85
C TYR A 253 -18.58 -14.01 22.44
N ASN A 254 -18.49 -13.65 21.15
CA ASN A 254 -19.06 -12.39 20.65
C ASN A 254 -20.59 -12.34 20.77
N LEU A 255 -21.29 -13.45 20.50
CA LEU A 255 -22.74 -13.54 20.74
C LEU A 255 -23.09 -13.42 22.22
N ALA A 256 -22.30 -14.01 23.12
CA ALA A 256 -22.54 -13.88 24.55
C ALA A 256 -22.45 -12.42 25.01
N THR A 257 -21.43 -11.69 24.53
CA THR A 257 -21.27 -10.26 24.81
C THR A 257 -22.43 -9.43 24.27
N LEU A 258 -22.86 -9.67 23.04
CA LEU A 258 -23.98 -8.93 22.44
C LEU A 258 -25.30 -9.18 23.17
N PHE A 259 -25.60 -10.43 23.55
CA PHE A 259 -26.82 -10.74 24.31
C PHE A 259 -26.78 -10.20 25.74
N ASP A 260 -25.62 -10.12 26.37
CA ASP A 260 -25.47 -9.50 27.69
C ASP A 260 -25.77 -8.00 27.60
N GLN A 261 -25.23 -7.32 26.59
CA GLN A 261 -25.49 -5.90 26.31
C GLN A 261 -26.97 -5.62 26.02
N SER A 262 -27.66 -6.52 25.32
CA SER A 262 -29.09 -6.41 25.03
C SER A 262 -30.01 -6.84 26.20
N GLY A 263 -29.44 -7.32 27.31
CA GLY A 263 -30.18 -7.82 28.48
C GLY A 263 -30.79 -9.22 28.33
N ASP A 264 -30.47 -9.97 27.27
CA ASP A 264 -30.86 -11.38 27.15
C ASP A 264 -29.85 -12.29 27.84
N SER A 265 -29.88 -12.26 29.18
CA SER A 265 -28.97 -13.06 30.01
C SER A 265 -29.08 -14.57 29.74
N ARG A 266 -30.24 -15.05 29.27
CA ARG A 266 -30.43 -16.49 28.99
C ARG A 266 -29.62 -16.92 27.77
N SER A 267 -29.66 -16.13 26.69
CA SER A 267 -28.86 -16.40 25.49
C SER A 267 -27.37 -16.17 25.78
N ALA A 268 -27.02 -15.13 26.53
CA ALA A 268 -25.64 -14.86 26.94
C ALA A 268 -25.00 -16.03 27.70
N ILE A 269 -25.70 -16.56 28.72
CA ILE A 269 -25.23 -17.71 29.51
C ILE A 269 -25.06 -18.97 28.65
N ARG A 270 -25.94 -19.18 27.67
CA ARG A 270 -25.81 -20.33 26.76
C ARG A 270 -24.53 -20.25 25.94
N HIS A 271 -24.29 -19.12 25.28
CA HIS A 271 -23.13 -18.97 24.41
C HIS A 271 -21.81 -18.93 25.18
N ILE A 272 -21.75 -18.30 26.37
CA ILE A 272 -20.52 -18.30 27.17
C ILE A 272 -20.15 -19.70 27.70
N ASN A 273 -21.14 -20.57 27.93
CA ASN A 273 -20.89 -21.95 28.33
C ASN A 273 -20.32 -22.79 27.18
N GLU A 274 -20.82 -22.61 25.95
CA GLU A 274 -20.24 -23.28 24.78
C GLU A 274 -18.82 -22.76 24.51
N TYR A 275 -18.58 -21.44 24.56
CA TYR A 275 -17.22 -20.88 24.45
C TYR A 275 -16.25 -21.53 25.45
N ARG A 276 -16.64 -21.63 26.73
CA ARG A 276 -15.82 -22.27 27.78
C ARG A 276 -15.61 -23.76 27.55
N LYS A 277 -16.56 -24.45 26.91
CA LYS A 277 -16.42 -25.87 26.59
C LYS A 277 -15.42 -26.09 25.46
N LEU A 278 -15.37 -25.19 24.48
CA LEU A 278 -14.48 -25.26 23.32
C LEU A 278 -13.03 -24.83 23.64
N THR A 279 -12.83 -24.03 24.70
CA THR A 279 -11.52 -23.43 25.07
C THR A 279 -10.87 -24.04 26.31
N ARG A 280 -11.43 -25.13 26.84
CA ARG A 280 -10.90 -25.88 28.00
C ARG A 280 -10.08 -27.08 27.55
#